data_AF-A0A0N1C4M6-F1
#
_entry.id   AF-A0A0N1C4M6-F1
#
_cell.length_a   1.000
_cell.length_b   1.000
_cell.length_c   1.000
_cell.angle_alpha   90.00
_cell.angle_beta   90.00
_cell.angle_gamma   90.00
#
_symmetry.space_group_name_H-M   'P 1'
#
loop_
_entity.id
_entity.type
_entity.pdbx_description
1 polymer ?
#
loop_
_entity_poly.entity_id
_entity_poly.type
_entity_poly.pdbx_seq_one_letter_code
_entity_poly.pdbx_strand_id
1 'polypeptide(L)'
;MEERSTYEISDYGNVDLSRAKDLDIDLVPTNDTSTQWRPMYSSMVYGRAKDVNNNGHWSIAEVSTHAEFLHPASIGFSPCPTAVEKLQTWNTNQFNRYVDGLTAAGNTYHDIGMLWAARLLSPTGLFASENADASASKPTSRHLIFMTDGQTEPFDISYGAYGLEPLSQRRWREGSALTLTQTVEKRFAFACEEAKKKRITVWLIAFGTTVNPIMSQCAGPGRSFSASNAGELQTAFLTISKSIGSLRLSE
;
A
#
# COMPACT_ATOMS: atom_id res chain seq x y z
N MET A 1 -11.65 0.69 4.00
CA MET A 1 -11.29 0.51 5.43
C MET A 1 -10.16 1.45 5.76
N GLU A 2 -10.06 1.92 7.00
CA GLU A 2 -8.95 2.75 7.48
C GLU A 2 -7.97 1.93 8.31
N GLU A 3 -6.69 2.27 8.20
CA GLU A 3 -5.55 1.65 8.87
C GLU A 3 -5.62 1.74 10.39
N ARG A 4 -4.77 0.93 11.02
CA ARG A 4 -4.59 0.86 12.48
C ARG A 4 -3.95 2.13 13.02
N SER A 5 -3.83 2.24 14.34
CA SER A 5 -3.22 3.42 14.96
C SER A 5 -1.81 3.69 14.46
N THR A 6 -1.50 4.98 14.29
CA THR A 6 -0.20 5.44 13.80
C THR A 6 0.07 6.87 14.28
N TYR A 7 1.22 7.42 13.88
CA TYR A 7 1.62 8.79 14.15
C TYR A 7 2.40 9.39 12.97
N GLU A 8 2.60 10.70 12.99
CA GLU A 8 3.50 11.40 12.06
C GLU A 8 4.96 11.00 12.33
N ILE A 9 5.60 10.32 11.36
CA ILE A 9 6.97 9.82 11.48
C ILE A 9 7.89 10.72 10.65
N SER A 10 8.87 11.34 11.31
CA SER A 10 9.93 12.11 10.66
C SER A 10 11.26 11.35 10.55
N ASP A 11 11.47 10.34 11.40
CA ASP A 11 12.67 9.49 11.40
C ASP A 11 12.29 8.02 11.17
N TYR A 12 12.41 7.59 9.91
CA TYR A 12 12.15 6.20 9.51
C TYR A 12 13.31 5.24 9.83
N GLY A 13 14.44 5.73 10.35
CA GLY A 13 15.50 4.89 10.90
C GLY A 13 15.15 4.34 12.29
N ASN A 14 14.25 5.01 13.01
CA ASN A 14 13.86 4.69 14.38
C ASN A 14 12.32 4.66 14.56
N VAL A 15 11.63 3.92 13.70
CA VAL A 15 10.16 3.78 13.79
C VAL A 15 9.76 3.03 15.05
N ASP A 16 8.85 3.62 15.83
CA ASP A 16 8.26 2.99 17.01
C ASP A 16 7.00 2.19 16.63
N LEU A 17 7.16 0.89 16.40
CA LEU A 17 6.05 -0.04 16.09
C LEU A 17 5.10 -0.26 17.28
N SER A 18 5.43 0.21 18.49
CA SER A 18 4.45 0.25 19.58
C SER A 18 3.36 1.31 19.32
N ARG A 19 3.65 2.32 18.50
CA ARG A 19 2.71 3.39 18.10
C ARG A 19 2.26 3.28 16.65
N ALA A 20 3.17 2.95 15.74
CA ALA A 20 2.88 2.73 14.31
C ALA A 20 2.38 1.28 14.07
N LYS A 21 1.22 0.95 14.64
CA LYS A 21 0.59 -0.38 14.56
C LYS A 21 0.21 -0.77 13.13
N ASP A 22 0.06 0.21 12.26
CA ASP A 22 -0.16 0.02 10.84
C ASP A 22 1.10 -0.46 10.10
N LEU A 23 2.30 -0.05 10.52
CA LEU A 23 3.56 -0.45 9.90
C LEU A 23 4.09 -1.80 10.41
N ASP A 24 3.53 -2.33 11.50
CA ASP A 24 3.79 -3.69 11.94
C ASP A 24 3.04 -4.69 11.05
N ILE A 25 3.75 -5.28 10.09
CA ILE A 25 3.20 -6.22 9.11
C ILE A 25 2.79 -7.57 9.72
N ASP A 26 3.24 -7.87 10.94
CA ASP A 26 2.94 -9.13 11.64
C ASP A 26 1.85 -8.98 12.69
N LEU A 27 1.51 -7.75 13.07
CA LEU A 27 0.54 -7.52 14.13
C LEU A 27 -0.81 -8.16 13.81
N VAL A 28 -1.22 -9.09 14.68
CA VAL A 28 -2.56 -9.69 14.71
C VAL A 28 -3.45 -8.80 15.59
N PRO A 29 -4.62 -8.34 15.11
CA PRO A 29 -5.53 -7.53 15.91
C PRO A 29 -5.98 -8.27 17.17
N THR A 30 -6.14 -7.52 18.26
CA THR A 30 -6.64 -8.01 19.55
C THR A 30 -7.86 -7.20 19.97
N ASN A 31 -8.30 -7.32 21.23
CA ASN A 31 -9.37 -6.47 21.78
C ASN A 31 -8.93 -5.01 22.01
N ASP A 32 -7.63 -4.71 21.92
CA ASP A 32 -7.16 -3.32 21.87
C ASP A 32 -7.52 -2.69 20.51
N THR A 33 -8.38 -1.68 20.55
CA THR A 33 -8.86 -0.97 19.36
C THR A 33 -7.73 -0.29 18.58
N SER A 34 -6.57 -0.01 19.19
CA SER A 34 -5.41 0.54 18.50
C SER A 34 -4.82 -0.42 17.44
N THR A 35 -5.05 -1.73 17.64
CA THR A 35 -4.59 -2.81 16.76
C THR A 35 -5.59 -3.15 15.65
N GLN A 36 -6.79 -2.57 15.69
CA GLN A 36 -7.88 -2.87 14.77
C GLN A 36 -7.95 -1.84 13.64
N TRP A 37 -8.44 -2.28 12.49
CA TRP A 37 -8.82 -1.38 11.40
C TRP A 37 -10.13 -0.68 11.73
N ARG A 38 -10.30 0.52 11.19
CA ARG A 38 -11.53 1.30 11.35
C ARG A 38 -12.38 1.18 10.09
N PRO A 39 -13.71 1.19 10.20
CA PRO A 39 -14.59 1.32 9.05
C PRO A 39 -14.28 2.62 8.29
N MET A 40 -14.43 2.59 6.97
CA MET A 40 -14.31 3.76 6.11
C MET A 40 -15.72 4.24 5.77
N TYR A 41 -16.02 5.51 6.05
CA TYR A 41 -17.37 6.07 5.90
C TYR A 41 -17.40 7.16 4.84
N SER A 42 -17.21 6.76 3.58
CA SER A 42 -17.04 7.68 2.45
C SER A 42 -18.16 8.72 2.30
N SER A 43 -19.39 8.38 2.69
CA SER A 43 -20.56 9.27 2.62
C SER A 43 -20.66 10.29 3.77
N MET A 44 -19.78 10.23 4.75
CA MET A 44 -19.81 11.09 5.94
C MET A 44 -18.56 11.99 6.06
N VAL A 45 -17.66 11.95 5.08
CA VAL A 45 -16.39 12.68 5.13
C VAL A 45 -16.48 13.94 4.29
N TYR A 46 -16.35 15.09 4.95
CA TYR A 46 -16.36 16.40 4.30
C TYR A 46 -15.06 17.13 4.58
N GLY A 47 -14.52 17.75 3.54
CA GLY A 47 -13.36 18.63 3.60
C GLY A 47 -13.73 19.97 4.22
N ARG A 48 -13.81 20.01 5.55
CA ARG A 48 -14.16 21.21 6.31
C ARG A 48 -13.30 22.41 5.90
N ALA A 49 -13.95 23.57 5.71
CA ALA A 49 -13.36 24.82 5.20
C ALA A 49 -12.83 24.78 3.75
N LYS A 50 -13.11 23.71 3.00
CA LYS A 50 -12.98 23.67 1.55
C LYS A 50 -14.36 23.66 0.90
N ASP A 51 -14.59 24.54 -0.07
CA ASP A 51 -15.83 24.50 -0.86
C ASP A 51 -15.78 23.38 -1.91
N VAL A 52 -16.92 23.13 -2.58
CA VAL A 52 -17.02 22.11 -3.65
C VAL A 52 -16.06 22.32 -4.84
N ASN A 53 -15.52 23.53 -5.01
CA ASN A 53 -14.54 23.87 -6.03
C ASN A 53 -13.10 23.79 -5.50
N ASN A 54 -12.91 23.23 -4.31
CA ASN A 54 -11.63 23.11 -3.61
C ASN A 54 -10.98 24.47 -3.26
N ASN A 55 -11.76 25.54 -3.13
CA ASN A 55 -11.27 26.82 -2.59
C ASN A 55 -11.25 26.79 -1.05
N GLY A 56 -10.50 27.72 -0.44
CA GLY A 56 -10.33 27.80 1.01
C GLY A 56 -9.09 27.07 1.51
N HIS A 57 -8.91 27.05 2.83
CA HIS A 57 -7.76 26.47 3.50
C HIS A 57 -8.22 25.34 4.42
N TRP A 58 -7.44 24.26 4.50
CA TRP A 58 -7.76 23.18 5.41
C TRP A 58 -7.79 23.68 6.86
N SER A 59 -8.77 23.24 7.63
CA SER A 59 -8.88 23.59 9.04
C SER A 59 -9.55 22.48 9.84
N ILE A 60 -8.93 22.12 10.96
CA ILE A 60 -9.50 21.21 11.96
C ILE A 60 -10.47 21.92 12.92
N ALA A 61 -10.48 23.25 12.93
CA ALA A 61 -11.40 24.04 13.75
C ALA A 61 -12.84 23.86 13.25
N GLU A 62 -13.83 24.17 14.09
CA GLU A 62 -15.23 24.21 13.66
C GLU A 62 -15.44 25.35 12.65
N VAL A 63 -16.24 25.11 11.61
CA VAL A 63 -16.54 26.07 10.55
C VAL A 63 -18.04 26.06 10.28
N SER A 64 -18.67 27.22 10.40
CA SER A 64 -20.05 27.45 10.00
C SER A 64 -20.08 28.22 8.68
N THR A 65 -20.81 27.72 7.70
CA THR A 65 -20.96 28.33 6.39
C THR A 65 -22.29 27.92 5.76
N HIS A 66 -22.76 28.70 4.78
CA HIS A 66 -23.88 28.33 3.91
C HIS A 66 -23.42 27.64 2.62
N ALA A 67 -22.11 27.60 2.37
CA ALA A 67 -21.54 26.89 1.23
C ALA A 67 -21.49 25.37 1.50
N GLU A 68 -21.70 24.58 0.45
CA GLU A 68 -21.47 23.14 0.48
C GLU A 68 -19.97 22.86 0.68
N PHE A 69 -19.64 21.97 1.61
CA PHE A 69 -18.26 21.52 1.80
C PHE A 69 -17.86 20.50 0.72
N LEU A 70 -16.56 20.49 0.38
CA LEU A 70 -15.97 19.44 -0.45
C LEU A 70 -16.30 18.07 0.13
N HIS A 71 -16.79 17.14 -0.69
CA HIS A 71 -17.08 15.77 -0.30
C HIS A 71 -16.29 14.83 -1.22
N PRO A 72 -15.18 14.20 -0.76
CA PRO A 72 -14.28 13.43 -1.62
C PRO A 72 -14.98 12.36 -2.45
N ALA A 73 -15.99 11.69 -1.89
CA ALA A 73 -16.73 10.66 -2.63
C ALA A 73 -17.56 11.23 -3.79
N SER A 74 -18.08 12.46 -3.69
CA SER A 74 -18.84 13.10 -4.78
C SER A 74 -17.97 13.46 -5.99
N ILE A 75 -16.66 13.61 -5.79
CA ILE A 75 -15.70 14.01 -6.82
C ILE A 75 -14.75 12.87 -7.23
N GLY A 76 -15.02 11.63 -6.80
CA GLY A 76 -14.21 10.45 -7.17
C GLY A 76 -12.92 10.27 -6.37
N PHE A 77 -12.73 11.03 -5.29
CA PHE A 77 -11.54 11.00 -4.42
C PHE A 77 -11.71 10.16 -3.15
N SER A 78 -12.61 9.17 -3.19
CA SER A 78 -12.81 8.21 -2.12
C SER A 78 -12.88 6.78 -2.69
N PRO A 79 -11.79 6.27 -3.29
CA PRO A 79 -11.81 4.97 -3.96
C PRO A 79 -12.05 3.82 -2.98
N CYS A 80 -12.80 2.81 -3.42
CA CYS A 80 -12.93 1.53 -2.76
C CYS A 80 -12.52 0.44 -3.76
N PRO A 81 -11.24 0.02 -3.77
CA PRO A 81 -10.75 -0.94 -4.75
C PRO A 81 -11.40 -2.32 -4.57
N THR A 82 -11.28 -3.17 -5.60
CA THR A 82 -11.71 -4.57 -5.53
C THR A 82 -11.10 -5.26 -4.30
N ALA A 83 -11.91 -6.02 -3.58
CA ALA A 83 -11.46 -6.75 -2.40
C ALA A 83 -10.34 -7.73 -2.76
N VAL A 84 -9.28 -7.74 -1.94
CA VAL A 84 -8.15 -8.63 -2.15
C VAL A 84 -8.50 -10.06 -1.74
N GLU A 85 -8.00 -11.02 -2.52
CA GLU A 85 -8.08 -12.43 -2.21
C GLU A 85 -6.87 -12.91 -1.41
N LYS A 86 -7.09 -13.84 -0.48
CA LYS A 86 -5.98 -14.51 0.21
C LYS A 86 -5.13 -15.30 -0.78
N LEU A 87 -3.90 -15.60 -0.38
CA LEU A 87 -3.08 -16.54 -1.15
C LEU A 87 -3.73 -17.91 -1.14
N GLN A 88 -3.96 -18.43 -2.34
CA GLN A 88 -4.66 -19.69 -2.56
C GLN A 88 -4.18 -20.32 -3.87
N THR A 89 -4.47 -21.60 -4.05
CA THR A 89 -4.29 -22.25 -5.33
C THR A 89 -5.42 -21.82 -6.26
N TRP A 90 -5.05 -21.23 -7.39
CA TRP A 90 -6.00 -20.78 -8.40
C TRP A 90 -6.13 -21.79 -9.54
N ASN A 91 -7.35 -22.01 -10.02
CA ASN A 91 -7.52 -22.49 -11.38
C ASN A 91 -7.54 -21.32 -12.36
N THR A 92 -7.14 -21.58 -13.61
CA THR A 92 -6.99 -20.54 -14.65
C THR A 92 -8.25 -19.70 -14.85
N ASN A 93 -9.44 -20.32 -14.86
CA ASN A 93 -10.70 -19.61 -15.10
C ASN A 93 -11.11 -18.73 -13.91
N GLN A 94 -10.81 -19.14 -12.67
CA GLN A 94 -11.02 -18.31 -11.49
C GLN A 94 -10.03 -17.15 -11.46
N PHE A 95 -8.76 -17.42 -11.76
CA PHE A 95 -7.71 -16.41 -11.79
C PHE A 95 -8.02 -15.32 -12.82
N ASN A 96 -8.30 -15.70 -14.06
CA ASN A 96 -8.60 -14.75 -15.14
C ASN A 96 -9.82 -13.91 -14.79
N ARG A 97 -10.92 -14.52 -14.30
CA ARG A 97 -12.11 -13.77 -13.87
C ARG A 97 -11.82 -12.76 -12.77
N TYR A 98 -10.97 -13.11 -11.81
CA TYR A 98 -10.58 -12.18 -10.74
C TYR A 98 -9.74 -11.03 -11.29
N VAL A 99 -8.70 -11.32 -12.09
CA VAL A 99 -7.81 -10.31 -12.68
C VAL A 99 -8.55 -9.39 -13.66
N ASP A 100 -9.38 -9.96 -14.54
CA ASP A 100 -10.18 -9.20 -15.51
C ASP A 100 -11.27 -8.33 -14.83
N GLY A 101 -11.62 -8.65 -13.58
CA GLY A 101 -12.57 -7.90 -12.76
C GLY A 101 -11.95 -6.79 -11.91
N LEU A 102 -10.62 -6.62 -11.93
CA LEU A 102 -9.95 -5.56 -11.18
C LEU A 102 -10.25 -4.19 -11.81
N THR A 103 -10.59 -3.21 -10.98
CA THR A 103 -10.80 -1.83 -11.40
C THR A 103 -9.76 -0.91 -10.78
N ALA A 104 -9.09 -0.13 -11.63
CA ALA A 104 -8.20 0.94 -11.17
C ALA A 104 -9.04 2.16 -10.77
N ALA A 105 -8.81 2.67 -9.56
CA ALA A 105 -9.50 3.85 -9.05
C ALA A 105 -8.63 4.57 -8.01
N GLY A 106 -8.76 5.90 -7.96
CA GLY A 106 -8.02 6.73 -7.02
C GLY A 106 -6.63 7.12 -7.52
N ASN A 107 -5.78 7.50 -6.57
CA ASN A 107 -4.43 7.99 -6.83
C ASN A 107 -3.36 6.99 -6.35
N THR A 108 -2.10 7.29 -6.66
CA THR A 108 -0.98 6.33 -6.53
C THR A 108 -0.38 6.33 -5.12
N TYR A 109 -0.98 5.55 -4.22
CA TYR A 109 -0.48 5.29 -2.86
C TYR A 109 0.27 3.95 -2.79
N HIS A 110 1.57 3.94 -3.13
CA HIS A 110 2.36 2.71 -3.15
C HIS A 110 2.48 2.02 -1.78
N ASP A 111 2.48 2.80 -0.69
CA ASP A 111 2.67 2.26 0.65
C ASP A 111 1.54 1.33 1.10
N ILE A 112 0.29 1.67 0.81
CA ILE A 112 -0.87 0.82 1.14
C ILE A 112 -0.79 -0.52 0.42
N GLY A 113 -0.44 -0.51 -0.87
CA GLY A 113 -0.26 -1.73 -1.66
C GLY A 113 0.85 -2.62 -1.09
N MET A 114 2.01 -2.02 -0.75
CA MET A 114 3.13 -2.77 -0.18
C MET A 114 2.82 -3.33 1.22
N LEU A 115 2.15 -2.55 2.07
CA LEU A 115 1.74 -2.98 3.41
C LEU A 115 0.83 -4.21 3.36
N TRP A 116 -0.21 -4.18 2.52
CA TRP A 116 -1.11 -5.32 2.38
C TRP A 116 -0.42 -6.53 1.75
N ALA A 117 0.41 -6.33 0.73
CA ALA A 117 1.16 -7.42 0.13
C ALA A 117 2.14 -8.06 1.13
N ALA A 118 2.83 -7.27 1.95
CA ALA A 118 3.71 -7.76 3.01
C ALA A 118 2.95 -8.54 4.09
N ARG A 119 1.80 -8.02 4.55
CA ARG A 119 0.93 -8.69 5.53
C ARG A 119 0.42 -10.03 5.00
N LEU A 120 -0.07 -10.06 3.76
CA LEU A 120 -0.57 -11.28 3.11
C LEU A 120 0.49 -12.36 2.94
N LEU A 121 1.76 -11.99 2.79
CA LEU A 121 2.88 -12.91 2.63
C LEU A 121 3.63 -13.20 3.93
N SER A 122 3.32 -12.52 5.04
CA SER A 122 4.10 -12.69 6.27
C SER A 122 3.94 -14.11 6.83
N PRO A 123 5.06 -14.81 7.15
CA PRO A 123 5.02 -16.14 7.76
C PRO A 123 4.65 -16.14 9.24
N THR A 124 4.65 -14.97 9.87
CA THR A 124 4.47 -14.81 11.32
C THR A 124 3.34 -13.85 11.67
N GLY A 125 2.65 -13.31 10.65
CA GLY A 125 1.58 -12.34 10.81
C GLY A 125 0.16 -12.94 10.80
N LEU A 126 -0.80 -12.09 10.46
CA LEU A 126 -2.24 -12.42 10.43
C LEU A 126 -2.57 -13.66 9.58
N PHE A 127 -1.81 -13.89 8.51
CA PHE A 127 -2.01 -14.99 7.57
C PHE A 127 -0.94 -16.09 7.71
N ALA A 128 -0.28 -16.19 8.87
CA ALA A 128 0.80 -17.15 9.12
C ALA A 128 0.38 -18.61 8.88
N SER A 129 -0.86 -18.99 9.17
CA SER A 129 -1.37 -20.35 8.93
C SER A 129 -1.32 -20.77 7.45
N GLU A 130 -1.34 -19.79 6.54
CA GLU A 130 -1.31 -19.98 5.09
C GLU A 130 0.10 -19.75 4.52
N ASN A 131 0.96 -19.05 5.26
CA ASN A 131 2.22 -18.50 4.76
C ASN A 131 3.46 -18.97 5.48
N ALA A 132 3.37 -19.65 6.62
CA ALA A 132 4.53 -20.14 7.37
C ALA A 132 5.38 -21.13 6.53
N ASP A 133 6.61 -21.36 6.99
CA ASP A 133 7.42 -22.44 6.44
C ASP A 133 6.75 -23.79 6.78
N ALA A 134 6.75 -24.73 5.82
CA ALA A 134 6.15 -26.05 6.05
C ALA A 134 6.86 -26.82 7.18
N SER A 135 8.17 -26.61 7.31
CA SER A 135 8.97 -26.96 8.47
C SER A 135 10.25 -26.12 8.49
N ALA A 136 11.02 -26.15 9.58
CA ALA A 136 12.33 -25.49 9.65
C ALA A 136 13.31 -25.99 8.56
N SER A 137 13.14 -27.22 8.08
CA SER A 137 13.91 -27.83 7.00
C SER A 137 13.26 -27.71 5.62
N LYS A 138 12.07 -27.12 5.52
CA LYS A 138 11.32 -26.91 4.28
C LYS A 138 10.79 -25.48 4.23
N PRO A 139 11.67 -24.48 4.01
CA PRO A 139 11.27 -23.09 3.93
C PRO A 139 10.35 -22.85 2.73
N THR A 140 9.36 -21.98 2.90
CA THR A 140 8.47 -21.57 1.82
C THR A 140 9.11 -20.41 1.06
N SER A 141 9.28 -20.55 -0.27
CA SER A 141 9.77 -19.44 -1.10
C SER A 141 8.64 -18.43 -1.35
N ARG A 142 8.84 -17.19 -0.93
CA ARG A 142 7.84 -16.10 -1.01
C ARG A 142 8.31 -15.03 -1.98
N HIS A 143 7.48 -14.72 -2.96
CA HIS A 143 7.77 -13.72 -3.97
C HIS A 143 6.61 -12.73 -4.07
N LEU A 144 6.95 -11.44 -4.05
CA LEU A 144 6.05 -10.32 -4.23
C LEU A 144 6.44 -9.63 -5.53
N ILE A 145 5.48 -9.46 -6.45
CA ILE A 145 5.68 -8.66 -7.67
C ILE A 145 4.85 -7.40 -7.52
N PHE A 146 5.52 -6.27 -7.31
CA PHE A 146 4.90 -4.96 -7.20
C PHE A 146 4.89 -4.29 -8.57
N MET A 147 3.72 -4.05 -9.14
CA MET A 147 3.57 -3.40 -10.44
C MET A 147 2.90 -2.04 -10.27
N THR A 148 3.42 -1.01 -10.95
CA THR A 148 2.86 0.34 -10.95
C THR A 148 3.01 0.98 -12.32
N ASP A 149 2.06 1.83 -12.70
CA ASP A 149 2.09 2.66 -13.91
C ASP A 149 2.36 4.15 -13.63
N GLY A 150 2.37 4.54 -12.35
CA GLY A 150 2.65 5.89 -11.90
C GLY A 150 3.76 5.98 -10.87
N GLN A 151 4.23 7.23 -10.66
CA GLN A 151 5.02 7.60 -9.49
C GLN A 151 4.09 7.82 -8.28
N THR A 152 4.66 7.91 -7.09
CA THR A 152 3.89 8.24 -5.89
C THR A 152 3.23 9.61 -6.07
N GLU A 153 1.90 9.62 -6.09
CA GLU A 153 1.12 10.83 -6.38
C GLU A 153 -0.12 10.89 -5.48
N PRO A 154 0.03 11.16 -4.18
CA PRO A 154 -1.09 11.29 -3.27
C PRO A 154 -1.70 12.69 -3.34
N PHE A 155 -3.02 12.79 -3.31
CA PHE A 155 -3.74 14.07 -3.20
C PHE A 155 -4.33 14.25 -1.79
N ASP A 156 -4.22 15.46 -1.26
CA ASP A 156 -4.70 15.86 0.06
C ASP A 156 -6.24 15.87 0.20
N ILE A 157 -6.96 16.00 -0.93
CA ILE A 157 -8.41 15.82 -1.03
C ILE A 157 -8.86 14.35 -1.06
N SER A 158 -7.93 13.39 -1.13
CA SER A 158 -8.26 11.97 -1.14
C SER A 158 -8.67 11.49 0.25
N TYR A 159 -9.87 10.91 0.37
CA TYR A 159 -10.21 10.09 1.52
C TYR A 159 -9.66 8.68 1.32
N GLY A 160 -8.61 8.34 2.07
CA GLY A 160 -7.88 7.08 1.91
C GLY A 160 -7.75 6.28 3.20
N ALA A 161 -6.79 5.36 3.22
CA ALA A 161 -6.62 4.43 4.33
C ALA A 161 -6.26 5.11 5.67
N TYR A 162 -5.82 6.36 5.68
CA TYR A 162 -5.50 7.11 6.90
C TYR A 162 -6.44 8.30 7.14
N GLY A 163 -7.59 8.25 6.48
CA GLY A 163 -8.58 9.32 6.49
C GLY A 163 -8.33 10.36 5.42
N LEU A 164 -8.95 11.53 5.59
CA LEU A 164 -8.66 12.73 4.81
C LEU A 164 -7.52 13.47 5.50
N GLU A 165 -6.30 13.34 4.98
CA GLU A 165 -5.05 13.65 5.70
C GLU A 165 -5.03 15.03 6.36
N PRO A 166 -5.40 16.14 5.67
CA PRO A 166 -5.36 17.47 6.27
C PRO A 166 -6.21 17.61 7.54
N LEU A 167 -7.30 16.83 7.65
CA LEU A 167 -8.20 16.83 8.79
C LEU A 167 -7.88 15.73 9.81
N SER A 168 -7.53 14.54 9.32
CA SER A 168 -7.34 13.36 10.16
C SER A 168 -6.01 13.40 10.89
N GLN A 169 -4.98 13.98 10.25
CA GLN A 169 -3.65 14.22 10.81
C GLN A 169 -3.01 12.99 11.45
N ARG A 170 -3.31 11.80 10.92
CA ARG A 170 -2.88 10.52 11.51
C ARG A 170 -1.43 10.19 11.17
N ARG A 171 -1.05 10.37 9.90
CA ARG A 171 0.34 10.16 9.43
C ARG A 171 0.95 11.41 8.80
N TRP A 172 0.13 12.39 8.41
CA TRP A 172 0.57 13.62 7.75
C TRP A 172 -0.42 14.77 8.00
N ARG A 173 0.08 16.01 8.00
CA ARG A 173 -0.70 17.26 8.00
C ARG A 173 0.03 18.37 7.24
N GLU A 174 -0.67 19.44 6.87
CA GLU A 174 -0.03 20.63 6.31
C GLU A 174 1.05 21.18 7.27
N GLY A 175 2.23 21.48 6.72
CA GLY A 175 3.38 21.95 7.50
C GLY A 175 4.20 20.85 8.18
N SER A 176 3.88 19.56 7.97
CA SER A 176 4.75 18.44 8.38
C SER A 176 6.14 18.57 7.76
N ALA A 177 7.16 18.01 8.42
CA ALA A 177 8.54 18.06 7.93
C ALA A 177 8.72 17.33 6.58
N LEU A 178 7.88 16.34 6.30
CA LEU A 178 7.81 15.63 5.02
C LEU A 178 6.55 16.05 4.26
N THR A 179 6.65 16.15 2.94
CA THR A 179 5.45 16.27 2.10
C THR A 179 4.60 14.99 2.19
N LEU A 180 3.35 15.05 1.74
CA LEU A 180 2.49 13.87 1.70
C LEU A 180 3.10 12.78 0.81
N THR A 181 3.63 13.16 -0.36
CA THR A 181 4.38 12.26 -1.25
C THR A 181 5.55 11.61 -0.54
N GLN A 182 6.41 12.38 0.13
CA GLN A 182 7.55 11.83 0.87
C GLN A 182 7.11 10.91 2.01
N THR A 183 6.00 11.22 2.67
CA THR A 183 5.43 10.36 3.72
C THR A 183 5.03 9.01 3.16
N VAL A 184 4.30 8.99 2.04
CA VAL A 184 3.91 7.76 1.34
C VAL A 184 5.15 6.98 0.88
N GLU A 185 6.11 7.65 0.25
CA GLU A 185 7.35 7.03 -0.22
C GLU A 185 8.19 6.39 0.91
N LYS A 186 8.32 7.08 2.05
CA LYS A 186 9.07 6.57 3.20
C LYS A 186 8.38 5.39 3.86
N ARG A 187 7.04 5.39 3.94
CA ARG A 187 6.27 4.24 4.42
C ARG A 187 6.35 3.05 3.47
N PHE A 188 6.30 3.29 2.16
CA PHE A 188 6.51 2.26 1.14
C PHE A 188 7.89 1.61 1.31
N ALA A 189 8.95 2.42 1.42
CA ALA A 189 10.31 1.92 1.64
C ALA A 189 10.42 1.11 2.95
N PHE A 190 9.85 1.62 4.06
CA PHE A 190 9.85 0.92 5.34
C PHE A 190 9.15 -0.44 5.26
N ALA A 191 7.91 -0.46 4.73
CA ALA A 191 7.14 -1.70 4.57
C ALA A 191 7.87 -2.72 3.68
N CYS A 192 8.56 -2.25 2.64
CA CYS A 192 9.36 -3.09 1.76
C CYS A 192 10.57 -3.71 2.47
N GLU A 193 11.28 -2.95 3.32
CA GLU A 193 12.36 -3.50 4.15
C GLU A 193 11.82 -4.51 5.17
N GLU A 194 10.67 -4.26 5.80
CA GLU A 194 10.03 -5.23 6.70
C GLU A 194 9.66 -6.52 5.96
N ALA A 195 9.12 -6.43 4.73
CA ALA A 195 8.86 -7.60 3.91
C ALA A 195 10.15 -8.40 3.62
N LYS A 196 11.25 -7.73 3.27
CA LYS A 196 12.55 -8.37 3.02
C LYS A 196 13.12 -9.05 4.27
N LYS A 197 12.94 -8.45 5.46
CA LYS A 197 13.31 -9.09 6.75
C LYS A 197 12.57 -10.41 6.98
N LYS A 198 11.39 -10.58 6.40
CA LYS A 198 10.62 -11.85 6.40
C LYS A 198 10.99 -12.82 5.28
N ARG A 199 12.15 -12.61 4.62
CA ARG A 199 12.64 -13.40 3.48
C ARG A 199 11.68 -13.42 2.29
N ILE A 200 10.90 -12.35 2.12
CA ILE A 200 10.07 -12.14 0.93
C ILE A 200 10.96 -11.50 -0.14
N THR A 201 11.04 -12.14 -1.31
CA THR A 201 11.72 -11.58 -2.47
C THR A 201 10.79 -10.59 -3.16
N VAL A 202 11.15 -9.31 -3.16
CA VAL A 202 10.41 -8.25 -3.85
C VAL A 202 10.96 -8.06 -5.27
N TRP A 203 10.06 -8.10 -6.24
CA TRP A 203 10.26 -7.72 -7.63
C TRP A 203 9.43 -6.48 -7.91
N LEU A 204 9.93 -5.59 -8.77
CA LEU A 204 9.20 -4.38 -9.14
C LEU A 204 9.13 -4.21 -10.65
N ILE A 205 7.95 -3.85 -11.15
CA ILE A 205 7.73 -3.54 -12.56
C ILE A 205 7.08 -2.16 -12.66
N ALA A 206 7.77 -1.23 -13.34
CA ALA A 206 7.24 0.06 -13.74
C ALA A 206 6.67 -0.06 -15.17
N PHE A 207 5.36 0.14 -15.36
CA PHE A 207 4.68 -0.02 -16.65
C PHE A 207 4.24 1.33 -17.21
N GLY A 208 4.79 1.79 -18.34
CA GLY A 208 4.51 3.12 -18.88
C GLY A 208 5.11 4.26 -18.05
N THR A 209 5.95 3.93 -17.07
CA THR A 209 6.70 4.89 -16.24
C THR A 209 8.12 4.38 -16.00
N THR A 210 8.93 5.16 -15.29
CA THR A 210 10.32 4.81 -14.97
C THR A 210 10.46 4.28 -13.55
N VAL A 211 11.40 3.34 -13.37
CA VAL A 211 11.82 2.91 -12.03
C VAL A 211 12.58 4.06 -11.36
N ASN A 212 12.06 4.57 -10.25
CA ASN A 212 12.73 5.59 -9.45
C ASN A 212 13.68 4.95 -8.39
N PRO A 213 14.53 5.74 -7.70
CA PRO A 213 15.47 5.20 -6.70
C PRO A 213 14.82 4.42 -5.55
N ILE A 214 13.62 4.81 -5.12
CA ILE A 214 12.91 4.16 -4.01
C ILE A 214 12.39 2.79 -4.46
N MET A 215 11.87 2.71 -5.68
CA MET A 215 11.42 1.48 -6.32
C MET A 215 12.59 0.49 -6.49
N SER A 216 13.73 0.95 -7.01
CA SER A 216 14.90 0.09 -7.21
C SER A 216 15.53 -0.36 -5.88
N GLN A 217 15.57 0.52 -4.87
CA GLN A 217 16.02 0.16 -3.53
C GLN A 217 15.12 -0.89 -2.88
N CYS A 218 13.80 -0.73 -3.01
CA CYS A 218 12.83 -1.68 -2.48
C CYS A 218 13.03 -3.08 -3.07
N ALA A 219 13.04 -3.21 -4.40
CA ALA A 219 13.25 -4.50 -5.08
C ALA A 219 14.65 -5.09 -4.84
N GLY A 220 15.66 -4.22 -4.76
CA GLY A 220 17.07 -4.59 -4.67
C GLY A 220 17.69 -4.89 -6.05
N PRO A 221 19.01 -5.15 -6.07
CA PRO A 221 19.78 -5.30 -7.31
C PRO A 221 19.21 -6.38 -8.24
N GLY A 222 19.00 -6.02 -9.52
CA GLY A 222 18.57 -6.96 -10.57
C GLY A 222 17.09 -7.39 -10.50
N ARG A 223 16.25 -6.74 -9.67
CA ARG A 223 14.84 -7.13 -9.48
C ARG A 223 13.81 -6.07 -9.86
N SER A 224 14.25 -4.96 -10.45
CA SER A 224 13.39 -3.91 -10.98
C SER A 224 13.41 -3.90 -12.50
N PHE A 225 12.24 -3.79 -13.12
CA PHE A 225 12.06 -3.77 -14.56
C PHE A 225 11.24 -2.55 -14.97
N SER A 226 11.52 -2.01 -16.15
CA SER A 226 10.65 -1.07 -16.85
C SER A 226 10.02 -1.78 -18.04
N ALA A 227 8.75 -1.52 -18.30
CA ALA A 227 8.03 -1.99 -19.47
C ALA A 227 7.16 -0.86 -20.02
N SER A 228 7.09 -0.71 -21.34
CA SER A 228 6.31 0.36 -22.00
C SER A 228 5.13 -0.19 -22.80
N ASN A 229 5.02 -1.51 -22.92
CA ASN A 229 3.98 -2.21 -23.68
C ASN A 229 3.81 -3.65 -23.18
N ALA A 230 2.77 -4.33 -23.66
CA ALA A 230 2.43 -5.70 -23.25
C ALA A 230 3.55 -6.73 -23.49
N GLY A 231 4.33 -6.58 -24.57
CA GLY A 231 5.43 -7.49 -24.89
C GLY A 231 6.60 -7.36 -23.91
N GLU A 232 6.97 -6.14 -23.55
CA GLU A 232 7.98 -5.87 -22.52
C GLU A 232 7.51 -6.33 -21.14
N LEU A 233 6.23 -6.12 -20.82
CA LEU A 233 5.64 -6.60 -19.57
C LEU A 233 5.69 -8.13 -19.47
N GLN A 234 5.32 -8.82 -20.55
CA GLN A 234 5.45 -10.27 -20.63
C GLN A 234 6.90 -10.73 -20.45
N THR A 235 7.86 -10.01 -21.05
CA THR A 235 9.30 -10.30 -20.91
C THR A 235 9.77 -10.16 -19.46
N ALA A 236 9.29 -9.14 -18.73
CA ALA A 236 9.59 -8.96 -17.32
C ALA A 236 9.07 -10.13 -16.47
N PHE A 237 7.79 -10.52 -16.65
CA PHE A 237 7.21 -11.68 -15.95
C PHE A 237 7.91 -13.01 -16.27
N LEU A 238 8.31 -13.21 -17.52
CA LEU A 238 9.09 -14.40 -17.92
C LEU A 238 10.47 -14.43 -17.26
N THR A 239 11.15 -13.27 -17.18
CA THR A 239 12.43 -13.15 -16.48
C THR A 239 12.29 -13.49 -15.01
N ILE A 240 11.29 -12.91 -14.32
CA ILE A 240 10.99 -13.20 -12.91
C ILE A 240 10.71 -14.69 -12.72
N SER A 241 9.87 -15.28 -13.57
CA SER A 241 9.51 -16.71 -13.49
C SER A 241 10.72 -17.64 -13.63
N LYS A 242 11.66 -17.32 -14.53
CA LYS A 242 12.90 -18.08 -14.69
C LYS A 242 13.79 -17.98 -13.45
N SER A 243 13.91 -16.80 -12.85
CA SER A 243 14.68 -16.60 -11.62
C SER A 243 14.09 -17.32 -10.41
N ILE A 244 12.75 -17.39 -10.31
CA ILE A 244 12.07 -18.18 -9.28
C ILE A 244 12.29 -19.69 -9.52
N GLY A 245 12.18 -20.13 -10.78
CA GLY A 245 12.31 -21.53 -11.18
C GLY A 245 13.72 -22.11 -11.01
N SER A 246 14.77 -21.33 -11.30
CA SER A 246 16.16 -21.78 -11.12
C SER A 246 16.49 -22.10 -9.66
N LEU A 247 15.84 -21.41 -8.72
CA LEU A 247 16.00 -21.65 -7.28
C LEU A 247 15.49 -23.03 -6.85
N ARG A 248 14.54 -23.62 -7.59
CA ARG A 248 13.99 -24.95 -7.30
C ARG A 248 14.78 -26.11 -7.90
N LEU A 249 15.67 -25.85 -8.86
CA LEU A 249 16.42 -26.88 -9.58
C LEU A 249 17.86 -27.06 -9.08
N SER A 250 18.34 -26.16 -8.21
CA SER A 250 19.68 -26.22 -7.63
C SER A 250 19.73 -26.89 -6.25
N GLU A 251 18.67 -27.58 -5.84
CA GLU A 251 18.64 -28.47 -4.66
C GLU A 251 18.81 -29.94 -5.06
#